data_AF-A0A6G8ARP7-F1
#
_entry.id   AF-A0A6G8ARP7-F1
#
_cell.length_a   1.000
_cell.length_b   1.000
_cell.length_c   1.000
_cell.angle_alpha   90.00
_cell.angle_beta   90.00
_cell.angle_gamma   90.00
#
_symmetry.space_group_name_H-M   'P 1'
#
loop_
_entity.id
_entity.type
_entity.pdbx_description
1 polymer ?
#
loop_
_entity_poly.entity_id
_entity_poly.type
_entity_poly.pdbx_seq_one_letter_code
_entity_poly.pdbx_strand_id
1 'polypeptide(L)'
;MLREHKINENLKWIETSQITEHEKNVILTDYDIPLEILDYVTDIYEQSNYIHDPVEDLDLIIIHIPTKLDKPNRYGSRPVSFLISHQTIFTFNEGESKVEHKGLHDLVNGDRDQTPTSFVLEGVNDVIDSYIPVLREVTKERHKLDDLLTKKLTNRDLIKLSYLQQTLTFFVSATESNVDVLNLLMKSKYGQSFSAEEKERLEDALIEAEQIDHMTNLEAKIVNKISQIFDSIMNNNLNDTMKFLTVWSLALTIPTLITGFFGMNIHLPELDSKYGWIYLIILSVILIGWLILGLKRNRKM
;
A
#
# COMPACT_ATOMS: atom_id res chain seq x y z
N MET A 1 29.26 5.25 2.41
CA MET A 1 30.44 4.50 2.91
C MET A 1 30.53 3.21 2.10
N LEU A 2 31.43 3.17 1.12
CA LEU A 2 31.81 1.97 0.37
C LEU A 2 32.37 0.94 1.35
N ARG A 3 31.72 -0.22 1.44
CA ARG A 3 32.20 -1.36 2.23
C ARG A 3 32.63 -2.47 1.31
N GLU A 4 33.83 -2.95 1.52
CA GLU A 4 34.42 -4.02 0.71
C GLU A 4 34.45 -5.32 1.51
N HIS A 5 33.92 -6.37 0.89
CA HIS A 5 33.85 -7.72 1.43
C HIS A 5 34.55 -8.67 0.47
N LYS A 6 35.54 -9.42 0.97
CA LYS A 6 36.17 -10.49 0.19
C LYS A 6 35.38 -11.78 0.41
N ILE A 7 34.72 -12.26 -0.63
CA ILE A 7 33.90 -13.49 -0.56
C ILE A 7 34.78 -14.73 -0.67
N ASN A 8 35.65 -14.77 -1.69
CA ASN A 8 36.66 -15.80 -1.85
C ASN A 8 37.94 -15.23 -2.51
N GLU A 9 38.85 -16.08 -3.00
CA GLU A 9 40.11 -15.62 -3.60
C GLU A 9 39.91 -14.75 -4.84
N ASN A 10 38.80 -14.95 -5.55
CA ASN A 10 38.52 -14.37 -6.86
C ASN A 10 37.33 -13.39 -6.82
N LEU A 11 36.40 -13.54 -5.87
CA LEU A 11 35.15 -12.78 -5.79
C LEU A 11 35.18 -11.71 -4.70
N LYS A 12 34.82 -10.49 -5.09
CA LYS A 12 34.71 -9.32 -4.21
C LYS A 12 33.29 -8.75 -4.28
N TRP A 13 32.78 -8.34 -3.12
CA TRP A 13 31.50 -7.64 -3.00
C TRP A 13 31.73 -6.24 -2.44
N ILE A 14 31.16 -5.25 -3.11
CA ILE A 14 31.16 -3.84 -2.71
C ILE A 14 29.73 -3.45 -2.35
N GLU A 15 29.52 -3.19 -1.06
CA GLU A 15 28.24 -2.73 -0.53
C GLU A 15 28.24 -1.20 -0.44
N THR A 16 27.19 -0.58 -0.98
CA THR A 16 26.96 0.86 -0.88
C THR A 16 25.61 1.16 -0.24
N SER A 17 25.60 2.20 0.59
CA SER A 17 24.39 2.78 1.14
C SER A 17 24.54 4.29 1.10
N GLN A 18 23.61 4.94 0.39
CA GLN A 18 23.61 6.38 0.12
C GLN A 18 24.96 6.88 -0.40
N ILE A 19 25.26 6.52 -1.65
CA ILE A 19 26.54 6.78 -2.28
C ILE A 19 26.82 8.29 -2.35
N THR A 20 28.01 8.67 -1.89
CA THR A 20 28.47 10.06 -1.98
C THR A 20 29.06 10.36 -3.36
N GLU A 21 29.10 11.63 -3.75
CA GLU A 21 29.76 12.06 -5.00
C GLU A 21 31.23 11.62 -5.09
N HIS A 22 31.94 11.52 -3.97
CA HIS A 22 33.30 10.99 -3.95
C HIS A 22 33.33 9.50 -4.29
N GLU A 23 32.43 8.72 -3.69
CA GLU A 23 32.32 7.28 -3.93
C GLU A 23 31.85 6.97 -5.36
N LYS A 24 30.95 7.78 -5.94
CA LYS A 24 30.59 7.70 -7.36
C LYS A 24 31.81 7.85 -8.26
N ASN A 25 32.67 8.83 -7.99
CA ASN A 25 33.90 9.03 -8.76
C ASN A 25 34.84 7.83 -8.65
N VAL A 26 35.00 7.25 -7.45
CA VAL A 26 35.80 6.03 -7.24
C VAL A 26 35.23 4.87 -8.06
N ILE A 27 33.91 4.66 -8.05
CA ILE A 27 33.27 3.59 -8.84
C ILE A 27 33.46 3.81 -10.35
N LEU A 28 33.36 5.05 -10.82
CA LEU A 28 33.60 5.44 -12.21
C LEU A 28 35.03 5.19 -12.67
N THR A 29 36.03 5.58 -11.87
CA THR A 29 37.44 5.56 -12.30
C THR A 29 38.16 4.27 -12.00
N ASP A 30 37.85 3.63 -10.87
CA ASP A 30 38.64 2.50 -10.38
C ASP A 30 38.03 1.16 -10.78
N TYR A 31 36.75 1.14 -11.17
CA TYR A 31 36.00 -0.06 -11.55
C TYR A 31 35.42 0.02 -12.97
N ASP A 32 35.74 1.07 -13.73
CA ASP A 32 35.30 1.28 -15.12
C ASP A 32 33.77 1.18 -15.31
N ILE A 33 32.97 1.61 -14.30
CA ILE A 33 31.51 1.58 -14.39
C ILE A 33 31.01 2.87 -15.07
N PRO A 34 30.22 2.78 -16.16
CA PRO A 34 29.70 3.95 -16.87
C PRO A 34 28.82 4.85 -16.00
N LEU A 35 28.84 6.16 -16.29
CA LEU A 35 28.00 7.13 -15.59
C LEU A 35 26.50 6.81 -15.75
N GLU A 36 26.08 6.28 -16.90
CA GLU A 36 24.70 5.88 -17.16
C GLU A 36 24.22 4.80 -16.17
N ILE A 37 25.07 3.83 -15.84
CA ILE A 37 24.77 2.81 -14.82
C ILE A 37 24.65 3.45 -13.42
N LEU A 38 25.52 4.42 -13.11
CA LEU A 38 25.45 5.15 -11.85
C LEU A 38 24.19 6.03 -11.73
N ASP A 39 23.71 6.59 -12.83
CA ASP A 39 22.46 7.36 -12.85
C ASP A 39 21.27 6.45 -12.53
N TYR A 40 21.21 5.23 -13.09
CA TYR A 40 20.18 4.24 -12.77
C TYR A 40 20.19 3.82 -11.29
N VAL A 41 21.35 3.41 -10.77
CA VAL A 41 21.43 2.92 -9.38
C VAL A 41 21.29 4.02 -8.33
N THR A 42 21.37 5.30 -8.74
CA THR A 42 21.18 6.44 -7.84
C THR A 42 19.80 7.08 -7.88
N ASP A 43 18.94 6.69 -8.82
CA ASP A 43 17.54 7.10 -8.79
C ASP A 43 16.73 6.23 -7.82
N ILE A 44 16.29 6.84 -6.71
CA ILE A 44 15.44 6.22 -5.70
C ILE A 44 14.01 5.90 -6.19
N TYR A 45 13.68 6.27 -7.42
CA TYR A 45 12.42 5.99 -8.13
C TYR A 45 12.60 5.17 -9.40
N GLU A 46 13.81 4.66 -9.66
CA GLU A 46 14.07 3.75 -10.80
C GLU A 46 13.14 2.54 -10.72
N GLN A 47 12.72 2.02 -11.86
CA GLN A 47 11.85 0.83 -11.91
C GLN A 47 12.69 -0.44 -11.81
N SER A 48 12.10 -1.54 -11.33
CA SER A 48 12.77 -2.83 -11.44
C SER A 48 13.02 -3.12 -12.93
N ASN A 49 14.28 -3.39 -13.26
CA ASN A 49 14.71 -3.66 -14.62
C ASN A 49 15.93 -4.58 -14.64
N TYR A 50 16.17 -5.24 -15.78
CA TYR A 50 17.43 -5.92 -16.07
C TYR A 50 18.09 -5.24 -17.27
N ILE A 51 19.32 -4.77 -17.08
CA ILE A 51 20.09 -4.04 -18.08
C ILE A 51 21.40 -4.80 -18.30
N HIS A 52 21.71 -5.11 -19.56
CA HIS A 52 22.98 -5.71 -19.97
C HIS A 52 23.75 -4.69 -20.80
N ASP A 53 24.97 -4.37 -20.37
CA ASP A 53 25.91 -3.58 -21.16
C ASP A 53 26.88 -4.52 -21.90
N PRO A 54 26.76 -4.66 -23.23
CA PRO A 54 27.62 -5.54 -24.01
C PRO A 54 29.03 -4.97 -24.24
N VAL A 55 29.27 -3.68 -23.95
CA VAL A 55 30.57 -3.03 -24.15
C VAL A 55 31.49 -3.33 -22.97
N GLU A 56 30.99 -3.09 -21.76
CA GLU A 56 31.75 -3.29 -20.51
C GLU A 56 31.47 -4.66 -19.85
N ASP A 57 30.64 -5.50 -20.49
CA ASP A 57 30.19 -6.82 -20.00
C ASP A 57 29.62 -6.75 -18.57
N LEU A 58 28.65 -5.85 -18.40
CA LEU A 58 27.99 -5.58 -17.13
C LEU A 58 26.56 -6.12 -17.13
N ASP A 59 26.17 -6.73 -16.02
CA ASP A 59 24.79 -7.14 -15.78
C ASP A 59 24.25 -6.42 -14.55
N LEU A 60 23.26 -5.54 -14.79
CA LEU A 60 22.58 -4.76 -13.77
C LEU A 60 21.17 -5.30 -13.57
N ILE A 61 20.87 -5.67 -12.33
CA ILE A 61 19.56 -6.16 -11.89
C ILE A 61 19.04 -5.18 -10.85
N ILE A 62 17.91 -4.54 -11.12
CA ILE A 62 17.24 -3.59 -10.21
C ILE A 62 15.95 -4.25 -9.72
N ILE A 63 15.77 -4.36 -8.41
CA ILE A 63 14.61 -5.01 -7.80
C ILE A 63 14.13 -4.17 -6.62
N HIS A 64 12.83 -4.08 -6.43
CA HIS A 64 12.25 -3.30 -5.35
C HIS A 64 12.14 -4.09 -4.05
N ILE A 65 12.50 -3.45 -2.94
CA ILE A 65 12.32 -3.96 -1.58
C ILE A 65 11.28 -3.15 -0.80
N PRO A 66 10.56 -3.78 0.14
CA PRO A 66 9.65 -3.08 1.03
C PRO A 66 10.45 -2.18 1.99
N THR A 67 10.09 -0.90 2.03
CA THR A 67 10.76 0.10 2.86
C THR A 67 9.75 0.76 3.80
N LYS A 68 10.06 0.79 5.10
CA LYS A 68 9.20 1.41 6.11
C LYS A 68 9.29 2.94 6.01
N LEU A 69 8.14 3.61 5.95
CA LEU A 69 8.04 5.06 5.91
C LEU A 69 7.86 5.64 7.33
N ASP A 70 7.92 6.97 7.45
CA ASP A 70 7.87 7.72 8.74
C ASP A 70 6.64 7.45 9.61
N LYS A 71 5.57 6.93 9.03
CA LYS A 71 4.31 6.68 9.72
C LYS A 71 4.20 5.21 10.13
N PRO A 72 3.59 4.91 11.29
CA PRO A 72 3.46 3.55 11.77
C PRO A 72 2.68 2.70 10.74
N ASN A 73 3.25 1.55 10.41
CA ASN A 73 2.69 0.55 9.50
C ASN A 73 2.35 1.11 8.10
N ARG A 74 3.09 2.12 7.65
CA ARG A 74 3.06 2.62 6.27
C ARG A 74 4.36 2.20 5.59
N TYR A 75 4.24 1.49 4.49
CA TYR A 75 5.38 1.03 3.71
C TYR A 75 5.31 1.61 2.30
N GLY A 76 6.47 1.79 1.70
CA GLY A 76 6.66 2.02 0.27
C GLY A 76 7.60 0.97 -0.30
N SER A 77 8.01 1.14 -1.54
CA SER A 77 9.03 0.32 -2.18
C SER A 77 10.21 1.21 -2.60
N ARG A 78 11.41 0.64 -2.58
CA ARG A 78 12.65 1.30 -3.04
C ARG A 78 13.49 0.32 -3.85
N PRO A 79 14.14 0.77 -4.92
CA PRO A 79 15.04 -0.08 -5.69
C PRO A 79 16.28 -0.42 -4.86
N VAL A 80 16.72 -1.66 -5.00
CA VAL A 80 18.06 -2.14 -4.71
C VAL A 80 18.62 -2.72 -6.00
N SER A 81 19.86 -2.38 -6.29
CA SER A 81 20.51 -2.80 -7.52
C SER A 81 21.68 -3.73 -7.23
N PHE A 82 21.76 -4.80 -8.01
CA PHE A 82 22.89 -5.72 -8.08
C PHE A 82 23.58 -5.50 -9.42
N LEU A 83 24.84 -5.08 -9.38
CA LEU A 83 25.66 -4.95 -10.59
C LEU A 83 26.77 -5.99 -10.54
N ILE A 84 26.87 -6.78 -11.60
CA ILE A 84 27.94 -7.75 -11.80
C ILE A 84 28.91 -7.17 -12.82
N SER A 85 30.16 -7.00 -12.40
CA SER A 85 31.28 -6.65 -13.25
C SER A 85 32.37 -7.70 -13.08
N HIS A 86 32.43 -8.65 -14.00
CA HIS A 86 33.38 -9.77 -13.97
C HIS A 86 33.32 -10.56 -12.63
N GLN A 87 34.30 -10.39 -11.74
CA GLN A 87 34.38 -11.04 -10.43
C GLN A 87 34.14 -10.06 -9.27
N THR A 88 33.55 -8.90 -9.56
CA THR A 88 33.15 -7.89 -8.57
C THR A 88 31.65 -7.69 -8.63
N ILE A 89 31.00 -7.77 -7.48
CA ILE A 89 29.57 -7.52 -7.32
C ILE A 89 29.41 -6.21 -6.57
N PHE A 90 28.49 -5.38 -7.01
CA PHE A 90 28.09 -4.16 -6.30
C PHE A 90 26.65 -4.29 -5.87
N THR A 91 26.36 -3.88 -4.63
CA THR A 91 24.99 -3.65 -4.16
C THR A 91 24.78 -2.17 -3.89
N PHE A 92 23.72 -1.62 -4.47
CA PHE A 92 23.32 -0.22 -4.30
C PHE A 92 22.00 -0.13 -3.54
N ASN A 93 22.04 0.54 -2.38
CA ASN A 93 20.88 0.80 -1.54
C ASN A 93 20.79 2.29 -1.20
N GLU A 94 20.18 3.05 -2.10
CA GLU A 94 20.00 4.51 -1.98
C GLU A 94 18.73 4.88 -1.20
N GLY A 95 17.78 3.96 -1.09
CA GLY A 95 16.44 4.21 -0.57
C GLY A 95 16.29 4.31 0.95
N GLU A 96 17.38 4.47 1.71
CA GLU A 96 17.41 4.42 3.19
C GLU A 96 16.75 3.15 3.77
N SER A 97 16.70 2.07 2.99
CA SER A 97 16.04 0.86 3.44
C SER A 97 16.86 0.21 4.56
N LYS A 98 16.19 -0.06 5.67
CA LYS A 98 16.74 -0.79 6.82
C LYS A 98 16.71 -2.31 6.63
N VAL A 99 16.44 -2.79 5.41
CA VAL A 99 16.57 -4.22 5.11
C VAL A 99 18.07 -4.54 5.23
N GLU A 100 18.43 -5.13 6.38
CA GLU A 100 19.74 -5.73 6.57
C GLU A 100 19.81 -6.90 5.60
N HIS A 101 20.76 -6.87 4.66
CA HIS A 101 21.05 -7.95 3.72
C HIS A 101 21.63 -9.16 4.45
N LYS A 102 20.86 -9.76 5.36
CA LYS A 102 21.34 -10.78 6.29
C LYS A 102 21.82 -12.03 5.56
N GLY A 103 21.08 -12.52 4.57
CA GLY A 103 21.51 -13.68 3.79
C GLY A 103 22.80 -13.40 3.03
N LEU A 104 22.93 -12.23 2.39
CA LEU A 104 24.21 -11.83 1.77
C LEU A 104 25.37 -11.76 2.77
N HIS A 105 25.16 -11.18 3.96
CA HIS A 105 26.20 -11.13 5.00
C HIS A 105 26.54 -12.51 5.58
N ASP A 106 25.58 -13.43 5.63
CA ASP A 106 25.80 -14.82 6.05
C ASP A 106 26.63 -15.57 4.99
N LEU A 107 26.43 -15.28 3.70
CA LEU A 107 27.26 -15.82 2.60
C LEU A 107 28.71 -15.34 2.64
N VAL A 108 28.98 -14.09 3.03
CA VAL A 108 30.37 -13.58 3.16
C VAL A 108 31.20 -14.42 4.14
N ASN A 109 30.56 -14.96 5.18
CA ASN A 109 31.23 -15.73 6.23
C ASN A 109 31.15 -17.25 6.02
N GLY A 110 30.50 -17.70 4.93
CA GLY A 110 30.14 -19.09 4.70
C GLY A 110 30.90 -19.75 3.55
N ASP A 111 30.14 -20.16 2.53
CA ASP A 111 30.60 -21.02 1.44
C ASP A 111 31.62 -20.33 0.51
N ARG A 112 32.70 -21.04 0.16
CA ARG A 112 33.83 -20.49 -0.61
C ARG A 112 33.69 -20.68 -2.11
N ASP A 113 32.78 -21.53 -2.56
CA ASP A 113 32.58 -21.88 -3.99
C ASP A 113 31.53 -20.98 -4.69
N GLN A 114 31.24 -19.81 -4.13
CA GLN A 114 30.28 -18.84 -4.69
C GLN A 114 30.76 -18.26 -6.02
N THR A 115 29.86 -18.27 -7.02
CA THR A 115 29.99 -17.53 -8.27
C THR A 115 29.35 -16.14 -8.12
N PRO A 116 29.69 -15.17 -8.99
CA PRO A 116 28.99 -13.88 -9.01
C PRO A 116 27.47 -14.05 -9.16
N THR A 117 27.06 -14.98 -10.03
CA THR A 117 25.67 -15.33 -10.27
C THR A 117 24.99 -15.92 -9.04
N SER A 118 25.60 -16.92 -8.39
CA SER A 118 24.99 -17.58 -7.23
C SER A 118 24.82 -16.61 -6.06
N PHE A 119 25.78 -15.70 -5.88
CA PHE A 119 25.70 -14.65 -4.85
C PHE A 119 24.57 -13.65 -5.13
N VAL A 120 24.42 -13.21 -6.38
CA VAL A 120 23.32 -12.30 -6.74
C VAL A 120 21.96 -12.99 -6.64
N LEU A 121 21.84 -14.26 -7.03
CA LEU A 121 20.60 -15.02 -6.88
C LEU A 121 20.19 -15.17 -5.41
N GLU A 122 21.14 -15.34 -4.48
CA GLU A 122 20.84 -15.30 -3.04
C GLU A 122 20.33 -13.92 -2.63
N GLY A 123 20.96 -12.85 -3.10
CA GLY A 123 20.53 -11.48 -2.82
C GLY A 123 19.13 -11.18 -3.35
N VAL A 124 18.80 -11.70 -4.53
CA VAL A 124 17.45 -11.67 -5.09
C VAL A 124 16.47 -12.41 -4.18
N ASN A 125 16.84 -13.58 -3.68
CA ASN A 125 16.00 -14.36 -2.78
C ASN A 125 15.74 -13.63 -1.45
N ASP A 126 16.78 -13.06 -0.84
CA ASP A 126 16.69 -12.20 0.35
C ASP A 126 15.70 -11.04 0.15
N VAL A 127 15.75 -10.42 -1.02
CA VAL A 127 14.85 -9.32 -1.40
C VAL A 127 13.40 -9.80 -1.49
N ILE A 128 13.16 -10.95 -2.11
CA ILE A 128 11.82 -11.55 -2.23
C ILE A 128 11.29 -11.90 -0.83
N ASP A 129 12.07 -12.60 -0.02
CA ASP A 129 11.73 -13.00 1.34
C ASP A 129 11.42 -11.82 2.26
N SER A 130 12.06 -10.67 2.02
CA SER A 130 11.82 -9.45 2.80
C SER A 130 10.36 -8.95 2.76
N TYR A 131 9.59 -9.30 1.72
CA TYR A 131 8.15 -8.98 1.63
C TYR A 131 7.30 -9.77 2.63
N ILE A 132 7.69 -11.01 2.97
CA ILE A 132 6.90 -11.91 3.82
C ILE A 132 6.57 -11.31 5.19
N PRO A 133 7.53 -10.83 6.01
CA PRO A 133 7.21 -10.26 7.32
C PRO A 133 6.36 -9.00 7.19
N VAL A 134 6.57 -8.19 6.15
CA VAL A 134 5.83 -6.94 5.94
C VAL A 134 4.40 -7.22 5.50
N LEU A 135 4.19 -8.18 4.61
CA LEU A 135 2.84 -8.64 4.23
C LEU A 135 2.07 -9.20 5.43
N ARG A 136 2.73 -9.93 6.35
CA ARG A 136 2.09 -10.38 7.60
C ARG A 136 1.60 -9.21 8.45
N GLU A 137 2.35 -8.10 8.51
CA GLU A 137 1.90 -6.89 9.21
C GLU A 137 0.71 -6.22 8.49
N VAL A 138 0.77 -6.14 7.15
CA VAL A 138 -0.33 -5.62 6.31
C VAL A 138 -1.61 -6.42 6.53
N THR A 139 -1.55 -7.75 6.48
CA THR A 139 -2.69 -8.64 6.77
C THR A 139 -3.24 -8.43 8.18
N LYS A 140 -2.37 -8.25 9.17
CA LYS A 140 -2.77 -7.97 10.56
C LYS A 140 -3.49 -6.63 10.69
N GLU A 141 -3.00 -5.57 10.04
CA GLU A 141 -3.68 -4.26 10.04
C GLU A 141 -5.01 -4.31 9.29
N ARG A 142 -5.09 -5.04 8.17
CA ARG A 142 -6.36 -5.28 7.48
C ARG A 142 -7.38 -5.95 8.40
N HIS A 143 -7.01 -7.01 9.13
CA HIS A 143 -7.93 -7.68 10.05
C HIS A 143 -8.50 -6.72 11.12
N LYS A 144 -7.69 -5.78 11.61
CA LYS A 144 -8.18 -4.75 12.53
C LYS A 144 -9.22 -3.82 11.87
N LEU A 145 -9.09 -3.54 10.58
CA LEU A 145 -10.09 -2.76 9.83
C LEU A 145 -11.37 -3.55 9.59
N ASP A 146 -11.25 -4.85 9.31
CA ASP A 146 -12.40 -5.76 9.15
C ASP A 146 -13.25 -5.81 10.44
N ASP A 147 -12.61 -5.89 11.61
CA ASP A 147 -13.27 -5.84 12.92
C ASP A 147 -14.07 -4.53 13.17
N LEU A 148 -13.73 -3.45 12.46
CA LEU A 148 -14.40 -2.16 12.59
C LEU A 148 -15.68 -2.06 11.74
N LEU A 149 -15.94 -2.99 10.81
CA LEU A 149 -17.17 -3.02 10.00
C LEU A 149 -18.45 -3.14 10.85
N THR A 150 -18.34 -3.74 12.04
CA THR A 150 -19.45 -3.91 12.98
C THR A 150 -19.55 -2.80 14.02
N LYS A 151 -18.63 -1.83 14.00
CA LYS A 151 -18.47 -0.78 15.01
C LYS A 151 -18.60 0.61 14.40
N LYS A 152 -18.64 1.63 15.25
CA LYS A 152 -18.65 3.02 14.80
C LYS A 152 -17.27 3.41 14.28
N LEU A 153 -17.20 3.78 13.01
CA LEU A 153 -15.99 4.25 12.34
C LEU A 153 -15.54 5.62 12.86
N THR A 154 -14.23 5.82 12.97
CA THR A 154 -13.61 7.12 13.30
C THR A 154 -12.73 7.62 12.16
N ASN A 155 -12.45 8.93 12.12
CA ASN A 155 -11.52 9.51 11.14
C ASN A 155 -10.11 8.89 11.21
N ARG A 156 -9.68 8.43 12.39
CA ARG A 156 -8.39 7.75 12.56
C ARG A 156 -8.36 6.41 11.83
N ASP A 157 -9.47 5.71 11.78
CA ASP A 157 -9.58 4.42 11.08
C ASP A 157 -9.56 4.62 9.57
N LEU A 158 -10.19 5.68 9.06
CA LEU A 158 -10.12 6.07 7.66
C LEU A 158 -8.69 6.44 7.22
N ILE A 159 -7.94 7.14 8.08
CA ILE A 159 -6.52 7.45 7.80
C ILE A 159 -5.68 6.17 7.75
N LYS A 160 -5.91 5.22 8.67
CA LYS A 160 -5.21 3.92 8.64
C LYS A 160 -5.54 3.12 7.39
N LEU A 161 -6.81 3.09 6.99
CA LEU A 161 -7.24 2.48 5.74
C LEU A 161 -6.51 3.11 4.54
N SER A 162 -6.42 4.44 4.51
CA SER A 162 -5.68 5.15 3.45
C SER A 162 -4.19 4.79 3.42
N TYR A 163 -3.52 4.68 4.57
CA TYR A 163 -2.12 4.24 4.62
C TYR A 163 -1.93 2.80 4.14
N LEU A 164 -2.87 1.91 4.47
CA LEU A 164 -2.86 0.54 4.00
C LEU A 164 -3.08 0.45 2.48
N GLN A 165 -4.01 1.23 1.94
CA GLN A 165 -4.24 1.34 0.50
C GLN A 165 -2.99 1.82 -0.22
N GLN A 166 -2.35 2.90 0.24
CA GLN A 166 -1.12 3.41 -0.36
C GLN A 166 0.02 2.39 -0.32
N THR A 167 0.19 1.71 0.82
CA THR A 167 1.18 0.63 0.97
C THR A 167 0.95 -0.46 -0.07
N LEU A 168 -0.28 -0.94 -0.19
CA LEU A 168 -0.64 -1.98 -1.16
C LEU A 168 -0.50 -1.51 -2.60
N THR A 169 -0.76 -0.23 -2.91
CA THR A 169 -0.49 0.33 -4.25
C THR A 169 1.00 0.26 -4.61
N PHE A 170 1.89 0.66 -3.71
CA PHE A 170 3.34 0.56 -3.94
C PHE A 170 3.79 -0.90 -4.05
N PHE A 171 3.22 -1.78 -3.23
CA PHE A 171 3.60 -3.19 -3.24
C PHE A 171 3.13 -3.89 -4.51
N VAL A 172 1.87 -3.72 -4.94
CA VAL A 172 1.37 -4.33 -6.20
C VAL A 172 2.28 -3.95 -7.36
N SER A 173 2.62 -2.65 -7.49
CA SER A 173 3.51 -2.20 -8.56
C SER A 173 4.92 -2.79 -8.44
N ALA A 174 5.46 -2.91 -7.22
CA ALA A 174 6.81 -3.41 -7.00
C ALA A 174 6.91 -4.92 -7.20
N THR A 175 5.94 -5.69 -6.71
CA THR A 175 5.94 -7.16 -6.82
C THR A 175 5.73 -7.60 -8.26
N GLU A 176 4.83 -6.93 -8.99
CA GLU A 176 4.63 -7.15 -10.43
C GLU A 176 5.92 -6.87 -11.20
N SER A 177 6.54 -5.71 -10.96
CA SER A 177 7.79 -5.33 -11.62
C SER A 177 8.95 -6.27 -11.27
N ASN A 178 9.03 -6.77 -10.03
CA ASN A 178 10.03 -7.78 -9.64
C ASN A 178 9.85 -9.09 -10.41
N VAL A 179 8.61 -9.59 -10.53
CA VAL A 179 8.29 -10.79 -11.32
C VAL A 179 8.68 -10.59 -12.79
N ASP A 180 8.42 -9.41 -13.36
CA ASP A 180 8.79 -9.09 -14.73
C ASP A 180 10.31 -9.11 -14.94
N VAL A 181 11.09 -8.57 -14.00
CA VAL A 181 12.56 -8.58 -14.05
C VAL A 181 13.12 -9.98 -13.97
N LEU A 182 12.61 -10.83 -13.08
CA LEU A 182 13.07 -12.22 -12.96
C LEU A 182 12.76 -13.02 -14.24
N ASN A 183 11.59 -12.79 -14.82
CA ASN A 183 11.23 -13.34 -16.13
C ASN A 183 12.14 -12.85 -17.26
N LEU A 184 12.50 -11.56 -17.25
CA LEU A 184 13.41 -10.96 -18.22
C LEU A 184 14.83 -11.53 -18.07
N LEU A 185 15.33 -11.60 -16.84
CA LEU A 185 16.63 -12.19 -16.49
C LEU A 185 16.71 -13.64 -16.98
N MET A 186 15.70 -14.46 -16.70
CA MET A 186 15.64 -15.86 -17.14
C MET A 186 15.72 -16.02 -18.67
N LYS A 187 15.14 -15.07 -19.42
CA LYS A 187 15.13 -15.08 -20.90
C LYS A 187 16.37 -14.41 -21.52
N SER A 188 17.10 -13.62 -20.73
CA SER A 188 18.27 -12.87 -21.19
C SER A 188 19.44 -13.78 -21.58
N LYS A 189 20.39 -13.25 -22.34
CA LYS A 189 21.63 -13.98 -22.68
C LYS A 189 22.38 -14.43 -21.42
N TYR A 190 22.40 -13.58 -20.38
CA TYR A 190 23.01 -13.88 -19.09
C TYR A 190 22.27 -15.02 -18.38
N GLY A 191 20.94 -14.94 -18.23
CA GLY A 191 20.17 -16.04 -17.62
C GLY A 191 20.27 -17.36 -18.40
N GLN A 192 20.46 -17.31 -19.72
CA GLN A 192 20.67 -18.52 -20.51
C GLN A 192 22.04 -19.18 -20.28
N SER A 193 23.06 -18.41 -19.85
CA SER A 193 24.39 -18.93 -19.53
C SER A 193 24.48 -19.59 -18.15
N PHE A 194 23.44 -19.47 -17.32
CA PHE A 194 23.38 -20.06 -15.98
C PHE A 194 23.52 -21.58 -16.03
N SER A 195 24.21 -22.12 -15.02
CA SER A 195 24.25 -23.56 -14.74
C SER A 195 22.85 -24.11 -14.42
N ALA A 196 22.71 -25.44 -14.42
CA ALA A 196 21.43 -26.07 -14.09
C ALA A 196 20.94 -25.70 -12.68
N GLU A 197 21.86 -25.64 -11.71
CA GLU A 197 21.56 -25.28 -10.32
C GLU A 197 21.18 -23.80 -10.18
N GLU A 198 21.87 -22.88 -10.87
CA GLU A 198 21.52 -21.45 -10.87
C GLU A 198 20.16 -21.20 -11.54
N LYS A 199 19.81 -21.97 -12.58
CA LYS A 199 18.48 -21.90 -13.20
C LYS A 199 17.38 -22.38 -12.26
N GLU A 200 17.60 -23.50 -11.57
CA GLU A 200 16.67 -24.01 -10.56
C GLU A 200 16.44 -22.98 -9.45
N ARG A 201 17.51 -22.36 -8.94
CA ARG A 201 17.40 -21.29 -7.92
C ARG A 201 16.62 -20.06 -8.43
N LEU A 202 16.84 -19.65 -9.68
CA LEU A 202 16.09 -18.53 -10.26
C LEU A 202 14.62 -18.90 -10.48
N GLU A 203 14.32 -20.13 -10.88
CA GLU A 203 12.95 -20.64 -11.04
C GLU A 203 12.21 -20.66 -9.68
N ASP A 204 12.86 -21.13 -8.62
CA ASP A 204 12.31 -21.11 -7.26
C ASP A 204 12.03 -19.67 -6.78
N ALA A 205 13.00 -18.76 -6.96
CA ALA A 205 12.82 -17.34 -6.64
C ALA A 205 11.67 -16.71 -7.43
N LEU A 206 11.52 -17.05 -8.72
CA LEU A 206 10.42 -16.58 -9.55
C LEU A 206 9.07 -17.09 -9.03
N ILE A 207 8.96 -18.36 -8.65
CA ILE A 207 7.73 -18.94 -8.08
C ILE A 207 7.35 -18.21 -6.77
N GLU A 208 8.33 -17.96 -5.90
CA GLU A 208 8.09 -17.22 -4.65
C GLU A 208 7.67 -15.76 -4.90
N ALA A 209 8.32 -15.10 -5.86
CA ALA A 209 7.96 -13.74 -6.27
C ALA A 209 6.52 -13.67 -6.83
N GLU A 210 6.12 -14.63 -7.68
CA GLU A 210 4.75 -14.75 -8.19
C GLU A 210 3.74 -14.98 -7.05
N GLN A 211 4.11 -15.80 -6.05
CA GLN A 211 3.27 -16.02 -4.87
C GLN A 211 3.10 -14.73 -4.05
N ILE A 212 4.18 -13.98 -3.83
CA ILE A 212 4.15 -12.68 -3.14
C ILE A 212 3.32 -11.65 -3.90
N ASP A 213 3.46 -11.59 -5.22
CA ASP A 213 2.63 -10.73 -6.07
C ASP A 213 1.14 -11.09 -5.94
N HIS A 214 0.82 -12.38 -6.02
CA HIS A 214 -0.55 -12.85 -5.87
C HIS A 214 -1.15 -12.47 -4.51
N MET A 215 -0.41 -12.70 -3.42
CA MET A 215 -0.84 -12.34 -2.06
C MET A 215 -1.06 -10.83 -1.93
N THR A 216 -0.15 -10.03 -2.47
CA THR A 216 -0.25 -8.56 -2.45
C THR A 216 -1.49 -8.07 -3.20
N ASN A 217 -1.74 -8.61 -4.39
CA ASN A 217 -2.93 -8.34 -5.19
C ASN A 217 -4.23 -8.73 -4.47
N LEU A 218 -4.24 -9.87 -3.78
CA LEU A 218 -5.38 -10.31 -2.97
C LEU A 218 -5.65 -9.33 -1.81
N GLU A 219 -4.61 -8.93 -1.08
CA GLU A 219 -4.75 -7.97 0.02
C GLU A 219 -5.25 -6.61 -0.47
N ALA A 220 -4.73 -6.10 -1.59
CA ALA A 220 -5.22 -4.87 -2.22
C ALA A 220 -6.72 -4.93 -2.56
N LYS A 221 -7.17 -6.06 -3.13
CA LYS A 221 -8.60 -6.28 -3.44
C LYS A 221 -9.46 -6.28 -2.19
N ILE A 222 -9.03 -6.94 -1.12
CA ILE A 222 -9.81 -7.03 0.13
C ILE A 222 -9.88 -5.66 0.81
N VAL A 223 -8.76 -4.93 0.91
CA VAL A 223 -8.73 -3.58 1.49
C VAL A 223 -9.63 -2.62 0.71
N ASN A 224 -9.63 -2.68 -0.62
CA ASN A 224 -10.56 -1.91 -1.44
C ASN A 224 -12.02 -2.28 -1.19
N LYS A 225 -12.32 -3.56 -0.96
CA LYS A 225 -13.67 -4.00 -0.58
C LYS A 225 -14.10 -3.44 0.76
N ILE A 226 -13.21 -3.44 1.75
CA ILE A 226 -13.46 -2.83 3.08
C ILE A 226 -13.74 -1.33 2.91
N SER A 227 -12.96 -0.62 2.09
CA SER A 227 -13.19 0.81 1.80
C SER A 227 -14.61 1.06 1.26
N GLN A 228 -15.04 0.28 0.28
CA GLN A 228 -16.39 0.41 -0.31
C GLN A 228 -17.50 0.15 0.73
N ILE A 229 -17.28 -0.77 1.68
CA ILE A 229 -18.25 -1.04 2.75
C ILE A 229 -18.26 0.13 3.75
N PHE A 230 -17.11 0.67 4.12
CA PHE A 230 -17.03 1.87 4.97
C PHE A 230 -17.76 3.05 4.36
N ASP A 231 -17.60 3.29 3.06
CA ASP A 231 -18.34 4.33 2.32
C ASP A 231 -19.86 4.08 2.38
N SER A 232 -20.29 2.83 2.22
CA SER A 232 -21.70 2.44 2.30
C SER A 232 -22.28 2.66 3.71
N ILE A 233 -21.53 2.32 4.77
CA ILE A 233 -21.92 2.56 6.17
C ILE A 233 -22.03 4.07 6.43
N MET A 234 -21.07 4.86 5.96
CA MET A 234 -21.08 6.31 6.14
C MET A 234 -22.28 6.95 5.43
N ASN A 235 -22.55 6.55 4.19
CA ASN A 235 -23.72 7.01 3.44
C ASN A 235 -25.03 6.60 4.12
N ASN A 236 -25.12 5.40 4.69
CA ASN A 236 -26.30 5.00 5.46
C ASN A 236 -26.49 5.87 6.72
N ASN A 237 -25.40 6.15 7.45
CA ASN A 237 -25.45 7.02 8.63
C ASN A 237 -25.87 8.46 8.27
N LEU A 238 -25.39 8.99 7.14
CA LEU A 238 -25.84 10.29 6.62
C LEU A 238 -27.33 10.26 6.27
N ASN A 239 -27.79 9.22 5.58
CA ASN A 239 -29.21 9.05 5.25
C ASN A 239 -30.09 8.97 6.50
N ASP A 240 -29.65 8.25 7.52
CA ASP A 240 -30.38 8.15 8.79
C ASP A 240 -30.41 9.49 9.54
N THR A 241 -29.30 10.24 9.52
CA THR A 241 -29.24 11.60 10.10
C THR A 241 -30.17 12.57 9.36
N MET A 242 -30.16 12.54 8.03
CA MET A 242 -31.05 13.37 7.21
C MET A 242 -32.52 13.03 7.43
N LYS A 243 -32.87 11.75 7.52
CA LYS A 243 -34.23 11.31 7.89
C LYS A 243 -34.63 11.83 9.26
N PHE A 244 -33.74 11.71 10.25
CA PHE A 244 -33.99 12.21 11.59
C PHE A 244 -34.26 13.72 11.59
N LEU A 245 -33.37 14.52 10.99
CA LEU A 245 -33.54 15.97 10.89
C LEU A 245 -34.80 16.37 10.11
N THR A 246 -35.13 15.63 9.05
CA THR A 246 -36.34 15.87 8.25
C THR A 246 -37.61 15.61 9.05
N VAL A 247 -37.69 14.48 9.77
CA VAL A 247 -38.83 14.16 10.65
C VAL A 247 -38.99 15.23 11.73
N TRP A 248 -37.89 15.65 12.35
CA TRP A 248 -37.90 16.70 13.36
C TRP A 248 -38.36 18.05 12.80
N SER A 249 -37.84 18.45 11.63
CA SER A 249 -38.23 19.69 10.96
C SER A 249 -39.73 19.68 10.62
N LEU A 250 -40.25 18.61 10.03
CA LEU A 250 -41.67 18.45 9.73
C LEU A 250 -42.55 18.47 11.00
N ALA A 251 -42.11 17.79 12.06
CA ALA A 251 -42.82 17.77 13.33
C ALA A 251 -42.92 19.16 13.98
N LEU A 252 -41.87 19.99 13.88
CA LEU A 252 -41.88 21.38 14.38
C LEU A 252 -42.64 22.34 13.47
N THR A 253 -42.70 22.04 12.17
CA THR A 253 -43.39 22.88 11.18
C THR A 253 -44.91 22.85 11.35
N ILE A 254 -45.49 21.68 11.68
CA ILE A 254 -46.95 21.53 11.84
C ILE A 254 -47.55 22.48 12.90
N PRO A 255 -47.08 22.50 14.16
CA PRO A 255 -47.59 23.45 15.16
C PRO A 255 -47.33 24.90 14.78
N THR A 256 -46.18 25.19 14.14
CA THR A 256 -45.82 26.55 13.72
C THR A 256 -46.77 27.07 12.65
N LEU A 257 -47.13 26.24 11.67
CA LEU A 257 -48.12 26.62 10.64
C LEU A 257 -49.49 26.84 11.26
N ILE A 258 -49.95 25.93 12.13
CA ILE A 258 -51.25 26.05 12.81
C ILE A 258 -51.28 27.34 13.63
N THR A 259 -50.34 27.54 14.54
CA THR A 259 -50.25 28.76 15.36
C THR A 259 -50.07 30.02 14.52
N GLY A 260 -49.33 29.96 13.41
CA GLY A 260 -49.18 31.06 12.46
C GLY A 260 -50.51 31.49 11.83
N PHE A 261 -51.28 30.54 11.27
CA PHE A 261 -52.60 30.83 10.68
C PHE A 261 -53.58 31.41 11.69
N PHE A 262 -53.68 30.82 12.89
CA PHE A 262 -54.57 31.31 13.94
C PHE A 262 -54.06 32.60 14.60
N GLY A 263 -52.77 32.90 14.51
CA GLY A 263 -52.16 34.16 14.95
C GLY A 263 -52.44 35.34 14.02
N MET A 264 -52.98 35.11 12.82
CA MET A 264 -53.34 36.18 11.87
C MET A 264 -54.66 36.90 12.22
N ASN A 265 -55.19 36.74 13.44
CA ASN A 265 -56.45 37.34 13.91
C ASN A 265 -57.64 37.14 12.94
N ILE A 266 -57.70 35.99 12.27
CA ILE A 266 -58.82 35.62 11.39
C ILE A 266 -60.00 35.21 12.28
N HIS A 267 -61.13 35.92 12.18
CA HIS A 267 -62.35 35.60 12.94
C HIS A 267 -62.90 34.24 12.50
N LEU A 268 -62.78 33.24 13.38
CA LEU A 268 -63.27 31.88 13.19
C LEU A 268 -64.30 31.58 14.29
N PRO A 269 -65.60 31.47 13.96
CA PRO A 269 -66.69 31.38 14.93
C PRO A 269 -66.56 30.22 15.94
N GLU A 270 -65.86 29.14 15.58
CA GLU A 270 -65.70 27.93 16.39
C GLU A 270 -64.52 28.01 17.40
N LEU A 271 -63.67 29.04 17.31
CA LEU A 271 -62.45 29.19 18.12
C LEU A 271 -62.50 30.31 19.17
N ASP A 272 -63.56 31.12 19.20
CA ASP A 272 -63.83 32.13 20.24
C ASP A 272 -64.23 31.51 21.61
N SER A 273 -64.24 30.18 21.70
CA SER A 273 -64.41 29.42 22.93
C SER A 273 -63.18 29.52 23.84
N LYS A 274 -63.39 29.55 25.17
CA LYS A 274 -62.35 29.51 26.21
C LYS A 274 -61.34 28.35 26.05
N TYR A 275 -61.70 27.32 25.28
CA TYR A 275 -60.90 26.12 25.03
C TYR A 275 -60.33 26.02 23.60
N GLY A 276 -60.46 27.05 22.76
CA GLY A 276 -59.96 27.06 21.37
C GLY A 276 -58.48 26.61 21.24
N TRP A 277 -57.63 27.07 22.17
CA TRP A 277 -56.21 26.70 22.22
C TRP A 277 -55.97 25.19 22.44
N ILE A 278 -56.86 24.49 23.15
CA ILE A 278 -56.77 23.04 23.37
C ILE A 278 -57.04 22.28 22.07
N TYR A 279 -58.05 22.72 21.30
CA TYR A 279 -58.36 22.13 20.00
C TYR A 279 -57.18 22.25 19.03
N LEU A 280 -56.47 23.38 19.03
CA LEU A 280 -55.27 23.59 18.20
C LEU A 280 -54.12 22.66 18.59
N ILE A 281 -53.90 22.43 19.88
CA ILE A 281 -52.89 21.48 20.36
C ILE A 281 -53.27 20.06 19.94
N ILE A 282 -54.52 19.65 20.15
CA ILE A 282 -54.99 18.31 19.77
C ILE A 282 -54.85 18.09 18.26
N LEU A 283 -55.26 19.05 17.44
CA LEU A 283 -55.11 18.99 15.98
C LEU A 283 -53.64 18.86 15.56
N SER A 284 -52.75 19.63 16.18
CA SER A 284 -51.30 19.56 15.93
C SER A 284 -50.74 18.18 16.25
N VAL A 285 -51.09 17.62 17.41
CA VAL A 285 -50.64 16.28 17.84
C VAL A 285 -51.18 15.19 16.90
N ILE A 286 -52.43 15.28 16.46
CA ILE A 286 -53.02 14.33 15.50
C ILE A 286 -52.27 14.37 14.17
N LEU A 287 -51.99 15.57 13.63
CA LEU A 287 -51.29 15.72 12.35
C LEU A 287 -49.84 15.23 12.43
N ILE A 288 -49.14 15.52 13.52
CA ILE A 288 -47.79 14.97 13.76
C ILE A 288 -47.84 13.44 13.87
N GLY A 289 -48.81 12.90 14.62
CA GLY A 289 -49.00 11.45 14.77
C GLY A 289 -49.27 10.77 13.42
N TRP A 290 -50.13 11.37 12.59
CA TRP A 290 -50.42 10.89 11.24
C TRP A 290 -49.17 10.90 10.35
N LEU A 291 -48.39 11.98 10.38
CA LEU A 291 -47.13 12.11 9.64
C LEU A 291 -46.10 11.04 10.05
N ILE A 292 -45.91 10.82 11.36
CA ILE A 292 -44.98 9.81 11.87
C ILE A 292 -45.42 8.40 11.45
N LEU A 293 -46.72 8.10 11.50
CA LEU A 293 -47.27 6.82 11.06
C LEU A 293 -47.08 6.60 9.56
N GLY A 294 -47.29 7.64 8.74
CA GLY A 294 -47.04 7.59 7.30
C GLY A 294 -45.58 7.29 6.97
N LEU A 295 -44.65 8.00 7.62
CA LEU A 295 -43.20 7.78 7.44
C LEU A 295 -42.76 6.39 7.93
N LYS A 296 -43.34 5.88 9.02
CA LYS A 296 -43.04 4.52 9.52
C LYS A 296 -43.51 3.43 8.57
N ARG A 297 -44.64 3.62 7.87
CA ARG A 297 -45.20 2.66 6.91
C ARG A 297 -44.35 2.53 5.64
N ASN A 298 -43.78 3.64 5.16
CA ASN A 298 -42.86 3.64 4.01
C ASN A 298 -41.45 3.11 4.35
N ARG A 299 -41.14 2.84 5.63
CA ARG A 299 -39.84 2.36 6.11
C ARG A 299 -39.66 0.83 6.01
N LYS A 300 -40.69 0.09 5.55
CA LYS A 300 -40.71 -1.39 5.41
C LYS A 300 -40.51 -1.90 3.97
N MET A 301 -40.20 -1.02 3.02
CA MET A 301 -39.74 -1.41 1.67
C MET A 301 -38.27 -1.04 1.51
#